data_AF-A0A1P8UUQ6-F1
#
_entry.id   AF-A0A1P8UUQ6-F1
#
_cell.length_a   1.000
_cell.length_b   1.000
_cell.length_c   1.000
_cell.angle_alpha   90.00
_cell.angle_beta   90.00
_cell.angle_gamma   90.00
#
_symmetry.space_group_name_H-M   'P 1'
#
loop_
_entity.id
_entity.type
_entity.pdbx_description
1 polymer ?
#
loop_
_entity_poly.entity_id
_entity_poly.type
_entity_poly.pdbx_seq_one_letter_code
_entity_poly.pdbx_strand_id
1 'polypeptide(L)'
;MPELCTLEEAKRALRIAPEDDSHDDELRDLIPDASGAVIDYLSGRAAVVLLLDENGDLTVDSVVPKPVKRAALIVLEHLFEADDELKRAPGGLPYRAEMLLYRYADPPLA
;
A
#
# COMPACT_ATOMS: atom_id res chain seq x y z
N MET A 1 -10.49 6.14 -2.71
CA MET A 1 -9.27 5.92 -1.91
C MET A 1 -8.10 6.00 -2.87
N PRO A 2 -7.08 6.82 -2.60
CA PRO A 2 -5.99 7.01 -3.55
C PRO A 2 -5.15 5.74 -3.71
N GLU A 3 -4.83 5.42 -4.96
CA GLU A 3 -4.00 4.27 -5.31
C GLU A 3 -2.51 4.64 -5.19
N LEU A 4 -1.76 3.89 -4.39
CA LEU A 4 -0.32 4.14 -4.16
C LEU A 4 0.60 3.48 -5.19
N CYS A 5 0.04 2.58 -6.02
CA CYS A 5 0.72 1.90 -7.11
C CYS A 5 -0.25 1.68 -8.28
N THR A 6 0.30 1.53 -9.48
CA THR A 6 -0.49 1.19 -10.66
C THR A 6 -0.63 -0.33 -10.84
N LEU A 7 -1.58 -0.75 -11.69
CA LEU A 7 -1.72 -2.15 -12.09
C LEU A 7 -0.42 -2.74 -12.68
N GLU A 8 0.28 -1.99 -13.53
CA GLU A 8 1.58 -2.45 -14.07
C GLU A 8 2.64 -2.64 -12.98
N GLU A 9 2.67 -1.78 -11.97
CA GLU A 9 3.57 -1.89 -10.83
C GLU A 9 3.22 -3.10 -9.95
N ALA A 10 1.92 -3.36 -9.75
CA ALA A 10 1.41 -4.52 -9.03
C ALA A 10 1.77 -5.84 -9.75
N LYS A 11 1.49 -5.95 -11.06
CA LYS A 11 1.88 -7.12 -11.87
C LYS A 11 3.38 -7.39 -11.79
N ARG A 12 4.20 -6.33 -11.90
CA ARG A 12 5.66 -6.43 -11.79
C ARG A 12 6.11 -6.94 -10.43
N ALA A 13 5.47 -6.49 -9.35
CA ALA A 13 5.79 -6.95 -7.99
C ALA A 13 5.48 -8.44 -7.81
N LEU A 14 4.36 -8.90 -8.36
CA LEU A 14 3.92 -10.30 -8.32
C LEU A 14 4.59 -11.19 -9.39
N ARG A 15 5.45 -10.62 -10.24
CA ARG A 15 6.11 -11.32 -11.36
C ARG A 15 5.11 -11.89 -12.38
N ILE A 16 3.97 -11.24 -12.53
CA ILE A 16 2.97 -11.50 -13.58
C ILE A 16 3.43 -10.80 -14.86
N ALA A 17 3.28 -11.47 -16.02
CA ALA A 17 3.65 -10.87 -17.30
C ALA A 17 2.75 -9.64 -17.60
N PRO A 18 3.27 -8.56 -18.20
CA PRO A 18 2.48 -7.37 -18.49
C PRO A 18 1.20 -7.66 -19.30
N GLU A 19 1.28 -8.59 -20.25
CA GLU A 19 0.21 -9.05 -21.13
C GLU A 19 -0.70 -10.12 -20.53
N ASP A 20 -0.40 -10.61 -19.32
CA ASP A 20 -1.26 -11.56 -18.62
C ASP A 20 -2.33 -10.81 -17.82
N ASP A 21 -3.55 -10.83 -18.34
CA ASP A 21 -4.70 -10.12 -17.77
C ASP A 21 -5.58 -11.04 -16.89
N SER A 22 -5.16 -12.29 -16.64
CA SER A 22 -5.97 -13.26 -15.88
C SER A 22 -6.24 -12.85 -14.42
N HIS A 23 -5.40 -11.96 -13.87
CA HIS A 23 -5.50 -11.44 -12.50
C HIS A 23 -5.86 -9.96 -12.44
N ASP A 24 -6.16 -9.31 -13.57
CA ASP A 24 -6.39 -7.87 -13.64
C ASP A 24 -7.49 -7.39 -12.69
N ASP A 25 -8.63 -8.10 -12.68
CA ASP A 25 -9.78 -7.70 -11.88
C ASP A 25 -9.52 -7.88 -10.38
N GLU A 26 -8.89 -8.98 -9.99
CA GLU A 26 -8.45 -9.22 -8.61
C GLU A 26 -7.45 -8.15 -8.15
N LEU A 27 -6.49 -7.78 -8.99
CA LEU A 27 -5.52 -6.72 -8.67
C LEU A 27 -6.18 -5.35 -8.58
N ARG A 28 -7.18 -5.05 -9.42
CA ARG A 28 -7.95 -3.80 -9.33
C ARG A 28 -8.71 -3.68 -8.01
N ASP A 29 -9.14 -4.80 -7.44
CA ASP A 29 -9.78 -4.82 -6.13
C ASP A 29 -8.76 -4.75 -4.99
N LEU A 30 -7.59 -5.40 -5.11
CA LEU A 30 -6.57 -5.44 -4.04
C LEU A 30 -5.70 -4.18 -3.93
N ILE A 31 -5.50 -3.43 -5.03
CA ILE A 31 -4.73 -2.18 -5.02
C ILE A 31 -5.32 -1.14 -4.06
N PRO A 32 -6.62 -0.81 -4.09
CA PRO A 32 -7.20 0.14 -3.15
C PRO A 32 -7.10 -0.40 -1.71
N ASP A 33 -7.35 -1.68 -1.46
CA ASP A 33 -7.25 -2.28 -0.12
C ASP A 33 -5.83 -2.17 0.46
N ALA A 34 -4.82 -2.51 -0.34
CA ALA A 34 -3.42 -2.39 0.04
C ALA A 34 -3.00 -0.93 0.28
N SER A 35 -3.51 -0.02 -0.56
CA SER A 35 -3.26 1.42 -0.43
C SER A 35 -3.88 1.97 0.85
N GLY A 36 -5.13 1.60 1.13
CA GLY A 36 -5.85 1.98 2.34
C GLY A 36 -5.14 1.52 3.60
N ALA A 37 -4.70 0.27 3.66
CA ALA A 37 -3.97 -0.25 4.82
C ALA A 37 -2.70 0.57 5.12
N VAL A 38 -1.96 1.00 4.08
CA VAL A 38 -0.77 1.84 4.24
C VAL A 38 -1.12 3.26 4.67
N ILE A 39 -2.17 3.84 4.09
CA ILE A 39 -2.64 5.19 4.45
C ILE A 39 -3.13 5.22 5.90
N ASP A 40 -3.94 4.24 6.29
CA ASP A 40 -4.46 4.08 7.65
C ASP A 40 -3.33 3.91 8.66
N TYR A 41 -2.30 3.13 8.31
CA TYR A 41 -1.09 2.98 9.13
C TYR A 41 -0.33 4.30 9.31
N LEU A 42 -0.27 5.14 8.28
CA LEU A 42 0.32 6.48 8.38
C LEU A 42 -0.57 7.48 9.12
N SER A 43 -1.86 7.19 9.26
CA SER A 43 -2.85 7.98 10.00
C SER A 43 -2.78 9.48 9.64
N GLY A 44 -2.83 10.38 10.63
CA GLY A 44 -2.75 11.84 10.43
C GLY A 44 -1.52 12.34 9.67
N ARG A 45 -0.45 11.52 9.54
CA ARG A 45 0.73 11.87 8.72
C ARG A 45 0.56 11.56 7.25
N ALA A 46 -0.44 10.76 6.86
CA ALA A 46 -0.71 10.45 5.46
C ALA A 46 -0.89 11.72 4.64
N ALA A 47 -1.64 12.71 5.14
CA ALA A 47 -1.85 13.99 4.46
C ALA A 47 -0.54 14.75 4.20
N VAL A 48 0.41 14.71 5.14
CA VAL A 48 1.71 15.39 5.01
C VAL A 48 2.68 14.62 4.12
N VAL A 49 2.69 13.29 4.22
CA VAL A 49 3.63 12.41 3.51
C VAL A 49 3.22 12.22 2.05
N LEU A 50 1.92 12.17 1.78
CA LEU A 50 1.35 11.94 0.45
C LEU A 50 0.83 13.22 -0.21
N LEU A 51 0.85 14.37 0.47
CA LEU A 51 0.28 15.63 -0.01
C LEU A 51 -1.19 15.43 -0.47
N LEU A 52 -1.99 14.85 0.43
CA LEU A 52 -3.42 14.65 0.18
C LEU A 52 -4.17 15.99 0.21
N ASP A 53 -5.18 16.13 -0.64
CA ASP A 53 -6.08 17.27 -0.62
C ASP A 53 -7.10 17.19 0.54
N GLU A 54 -8.00 18.17 0.61
CA GLU A 54 -9.07 18.21 1.62
C GLU A 54 -10.10 17.08 1.50
N ASN A 55 -10.11 16.35 0.38
CA ASN A 55 -10.96 15.19 0.14
C ASN A 55 -10.25 13.86 0.45
N GLY A 56 -8.95 13.90 0.79
CA GLY A 56 -8.14 12.72 1.06
C GLY A 56 -7.58 12.06 -0.20
N ASP A 57 -7.59 12.75 -1.34
CA ASP A 57 -7.07 12.27 -2.62
C ASP A 57 -5.67 12.85 -2.91
N LEU A 58 -4.92 12.16 -3.77
CA LEU A 58 -3.60 12.60 -4.23
C LEU A 58 -3.71 13.87 -5.09
N THR A 59 -3.00 14.93 -4.73
CA THR A 59 -2.92 16.15 -5.55
C THR A 59 -2.12 15.91 -6.84
N VAL A 60 -2.28 16.76 -7.86
CA VAL A 60 -1.53 16.62 -9.14
C VAL A 60 -0.01 16.74 -8.95
N ASP A 61 0.41 17.44 -7.90
CA ASP A 61 1.82 17.63 -7.52
C ASP A 61 2.31 16.57 -6.53
N SER A 62 1.44 15.63 -6.10
CA SER A 62 1.81 14.59 -5.17
C SER A 62 2.78 13.60 -5.82
N VAL A 63 3.89 13.36 -5.12
CA VAL A 63 4.85 12.32 -5.48
C VAL A 63 4.83 11.30 -4.36
N VAL A 64 4.19 10.16 -4.59
CA VAL A 64 4.18 9.05 -3.62
C VAL A 64 5.63 8.66 -3.30
N PRO A 65 6.08 8.79 -2.04
CA PRO A 65 7.45 8.44 -1.69
C PRO A 65 7.75 6.98 -1.99
N LYS A 66 8.95 6.68 -2.51
CA LYS A 66 9.36 5.31 -2.86
C LYS A 66 9.14 4.30 -1.72
N PRO A 67 9.43 4.60 -0.44
CA PRO A 67 9.18 3.64 0.65
C PRO A 67 7.68 3.37 0.86
N VAL A 68 6.82 4.36 0.66
CA VAL A 68 5.36 4.25 0.82
C VAL A 68 4.78 3.39 -0.30
N LYS A 69 5.18 3.65 -1.55
CA LYS A 69 4.84 2.79 -2.68
C LYS A 69 5.30 1.35 -2.47
N ARG A 70 6.55 1.15 -2.00
CA ARG A 70 7.08 -0.20 -1.76
C ARG A 70 6.33 -0.91 -0.64
N ALA A 71 5.91 -0.20 0.41
CA ALA A 71 5.07 -0.76 1.45
C ALA A 71 3.71 -1.22 0.88
N ALA A 72 3.06 -0.40 0.05
CA ALA A 72 1.79 -0.78 -0.59
C ALA A 72 1.92 -2.04 -1.45
N LEU A 73 3.01 -2.16 -2.23
CA LEU A 73 3.28 -3.38 -3.00
C LEU A 73 3.51 -4.62 -2.11
N ILE A 74 4.18 -4.48 -0.96
CA ILE A 74 4.37 -5.60 -0.01
C ILE A 74 3.03 -6.02 0.62
N VAL A 75 2.16 -5.06 0.92
CA VAL A 75 0.81 -5.36 1.41
C VAL A 75 0.00 -6.04 0.32
N LEU A 76 0.06 -5.59 -0.92
CA LEU A 76 -0.60 -6.22 -2.06
C LEU A 76 -0.08 -7.65 -2.27
N GLU A 77 1.23 -7.87 -2.28
CA GLU A 77 1.85 -9.20 -2.32
C GLU A 77 1.27 -10.10 -1.21
N HIS A 78 1.17 -9.56 0.01
CA HIS A 78 0.61 -10.28 1.15
C HIS A 78 -0.88 -10.59 0.99
N LEU A 79 -1.70 -9.69 0.43
CA LEU A 79 -3.13 -9.92 0.22
C LEU A 79 -3.37 -10.93 -0.90
N PHE A 80 -2.59 -10.87 -1.98
CA PHE A 80 -2.70 -11.73 -3.17
C PHE A 80 -2.23 -13.18 -2.93
N GLU A 81 -1.21 -13.41 -2.11
CA GLU A 81 -0.77 -14.77 -1.77
C GLU A 81 -1.90 -15.56 -1.08
N ALA A 82 -1.92 -16.89 -1.18
CA ALA A 82 -2.95 -17.70 -0.52
C ALA A 82 -2.92 -17.53 1.02
N ASP A 83 -4.06 -17.78 1.68
CA ASP A 83 -4.30 -17.53 3.10
C ASP A 83 -3.27 -18.28 4.00
N ASP A 84 -2.32 -17.53 4.59
CA ASP A 84 -1.34 -18.03 5.55
C ASP A 84 -1.87 -17.80 6.98
N GLU A 85 -1.60 -18.72 7.92
CA GLU A 85 -1.96 -18.55 9.35
C GLU A 85 -1.40 -17.26 9.94
N LEU A 86 -0.29 -16.76 9.39
CA LEU A 86 0.30 -15.46 9.74
C LEU A 86 -0.53 -14.23 9.33
N LYS A 87 -1.44 -14.35 8.35
CA LYS A 87 -2.40 -13.29 8.00
C LYS A 87 -3.45 -13.04 9.09
N ARG A 88 -3.61 -13.99 10.01
CA ARG A 88 -4.65 -13.98 11.06
C ARG A 88 -4.19 -13.35 12.37
N ALA A 89 -2.94 -12.89 12.45
CA ALA A 89 -2.48 -12.12 13.60
C ALA A 89 -3.16 -10.74 13.61
N PRO A 90 -3.83 -10.34 14.69
CA PRO A 90 -4.56 -9.08 14.70
C PRO A 90 -3.61 -7.86 14.62
N GLY A 91 -3.93 -6.95 13.69
CA GLY A 91 -3.71 -5.52 13.86
C GLY A 91 -2.40 -4.89 13.34
N GLY A 92 -1.78 -5.41 12.29
CA GLY A 92 -0.59 -4.78 11.71
C GLY A 92 -0.41 -5.03 10.21
N LEU A 93 0.26 -4.09 9.53
CA LEU A 93 0.80 -4.35 8.19
C LEU A 93 1.82 -5.49 8.25
N PRO A 94 2.13 -6.18 7.13
CA PRO A 94 3.26 -7.09 7.08
C PRO A 94 4.52 -6.38 7.58
N TYR A 95 5.30 -7.04 8.45
CA TYR A 95 6.47 -6.44 9.10
C TYR A 95 7.43 -5.75 8.10
N ARG A 96 7.60 -6.31 6.91
CA ARG A 96 8.43 -5.72 5.84
C ARG A 96 7.90 -4.37 5.35
N ALA A 97 6.57 -4.19 5.28
CA ALA A 97 5.95 -2.91 4.96
C ALA A 97 6.10 -1.93 6.14
N GLU A 98 5.87 -2.40 7.37
CA GLU A 98 6.02 -1.59 8.59
C GLU A 98 7.43 -1.00 8.73
N MET A 99 8.48 -1.81 8.52
CA MET A 99 9.88 -1.36 8.58
C MET A 99 10.18 -0.19 7.62
N LEU A 100 9.55 -0.15 6.45
CA LEU A 100 9.74 0.94 5.48
C LEU A 100 9.02 2.22 5.91
N LEU A 101 7.90 2.06 6.62
CA LEU A 101 7.06 3.14 7.08
C LEU A 101 7.49 3.67 8.45
N TYR A 102 8.37 2.99 9.18
CA TYR A 102 8.77 3.38 10.55
C TYR A 102 9.24 4.85 10.68
N ARG A 103 9.98 5.37 9.69
CA ARG A 103 10.40 6.79 9.66
C ARG A 103 9.24 7.79 9.45
N TYR A 104 8.12 7.30 8.93
CA TYR A 104 6.90 8.06 8.61
C TYR A 104 5.76 7.82 9.62
N ALA A 105 5.84 6.75 10.41
CA ALA A 105 4.88 6.40 11.46
C ALA A 105 5.12 7.22 12.71
N ASP A 106 4.07 7.84 13.28
CA ASP A 106 4.18 8.69 14.49
C ASP A 106 5.09 8.04 15.54
N PRO A 107 6.09 8.77 16.09
CA PRO A 107 6.74 8.24 17.29
C PRO A 107 5.63 7.97 18.29
N PRO A 108 5.62 6.79 18.96
CA PRO A 108 4.62 6.54 19.98
C PRO A 108 4.68 7.70 20.97
N LEU A 109 3.53 8.32 21.23
CA LEU A 109 3.39 9.38 22.23
C LEU A 109 4.11 8.89 23.51
N ALA A 110 5.18 9.58 23.87
CA ALA A 110 5.93 9.36 25.11
C ALA A 110 5.08 9.71 26.34
#